data_AF-A0A952FFE8-F1
#
_entry.id   AF-A0A952FFE8-F1
#
_cell.length_a   1.000
_cell.length_b   1.000
_cell.length_c   1.000
_cell.angle_alpha   90.00
_cell.angle_beta   90.00
_cell.angle_gamma   90.00
#
_symmetry.space_group_name_H-M   'P 1'
#
loop_
_entity.id
_entity.type
_entity.pdbx_description
1 polymer ?
#
loop_
_entity_poly.entity_id
_entity_poly.type
_entity_poly.pdbx_seq_one_letter_code
_entity_poly.pdbx_strand_id
1 'polypeptide(L)'
;MKTASVVTLRSDPPALAEPTALPVPLARARGRLDLGFKRRGVETVLDALFQEGCAKARFPRREAGAFAGAVLLNTAGGLTGGDRLSQAVRWGEGTAATVAGQAAERIYRSLGDAAQIETRLTVEPGAVAEWLPQETILFDRARLDRDLRIELRGDARFLGVEAIVFGRAAMGETVRQGTLGAGVDRPVARGAGRGAGSGRRQRLEWPSGCPLRRAGRCRAAAGSHLGARYPAGRTPAAARLAMLKKHREDTP
;
A
#
# COMPACT_ATOMS: atom_id res chain seq x y z
N MET A 1 -53.13 -66.11 6.89
CA MET A 1 -52.07 -65.07 6.93
C MET A 1 -52.10 -64.34 5.59
N LYS A 2 -52.34 -63.02 5.57
CA LYS A 2 -52.28 -62.20 4.35
C LYS A 2 -50.93 -61.48 4.33
N THR A 3 -50.15 -61.68 3.28
CA THR A 3 -48.91 -60.96 3.01
C THR A 3 -49.24 -59.75 2.13
N ALA A 4 -48.84 -58.56 2.55
CA ALA A 4 -48.90 -57.35 1.74
C ALA A 4 -47.50 -57.04 1.19
N SER A 5 -47.39 -56.82 -0.12
CA SER A 5 -46.17 -56.36 -0.76
C SER A 5 -46.28 -54.85 -0.99
N VAL A 6 -45.37 -54.07 -0.42
CA VAL A 6 -45.23 -52.64 -0.71
C VAL A 6 -44.22 -52.49 -1.84
N VAL A 7 -44.68 -51.95 -2.98
CA VAL A 7 -43.81 -51.51 -4.08
C VAL A 7 -43.51 -50.03 -3.88
N THR A 8 -42.23 -49.68 -3.79
CA THR A 8 -41.81 -48.27 -3.75
C THR A 8 -41.31 -47.89 -5.14
N LEU A 9 -42.01 -46.98 -5.81
CA LEU A 9 -41.53 -46.36 -7.04
C LEU A 9 -40.72 -45.10 -6.66
N ARG A 10 -39.47 -45.02 -7.11
CA ARG A 10 -38.70 -43.77 -7.12
C ARG A 10 -38.72 -43.22 -8.53
N SER A 11 -39.20 -41.99 -8.71
CA SER A 11 -38.92 -41.21 -9.91
C SER A 11 -37.51 -40.66 -9.80
N ASP A 12 -36.67 -40.91 -10.80
CA ASP A 12 -35.38 -40.22 -10.89
C ASP A 12 -35.62 -38.71 -11.01
N PRO A 13 -34.94 -37.87 -10.21
CA PRO A 13 -35.07 -36.43 -10.36
C PRO A 13 -34.60 -36.02 -11.76
N PRO A 14 -35.28 -35.09 -12.43
CA PRO A 14 -34.84 -34.61 -13.74
C PRO A 14 -33.41 -34.08 -13.60
N ALA A 15 -32.54 -34.47 -14.53
CA ALA A 15 -31.17 -33.97 -14.59
C ALA A 15 -31.21 -32.44 -14.61
N LEU A 16 -30.75 -31.82 -13.52
CA LEU A 16 -30.59 -30.38 -13.46
C LEU A 16 -29.50 -30.03 -14.46
N ALA A 17 -29.85 -29.34 -15.55
CA ALA A 17 -28.88 -28.81 -16.49
C ALA A 17 -27.85 -27.99 -15.70
N GLU A 18 -26.56 -28.26 -15.91
CA GLU A 18 -25.50 -27.46 -15.28
C GLU A 18 -25.70 -26.00 -15.71
N PRO A 19 -25.85 -25.05 -14.75
CA PRO A 19 -26.05 -23.67 -15.10
C PRO A 19 -24.82 -23.22 -15.91
N THR A 20 -25.04 -22.88 -17.18
CA THR A 20 -24.03 -22.24 -18.01
C THR A 20 -23.70 -20.91 -17.35
N ALA A 21 -22.59 -20.85 -16.62
CA ALA A 21 -22.20 -19.68 -15.86
C ALA A 21 -21.86 -18.56 -16.84
N LEU A 22 -22.77 -17.58 -16.98
CA LEU A 22 -22.42 -16.30 -17.58
C LEU A 22 -21.26 -15.72 -16.77
N PRO A 23 -20.22 -15.16 -17.41
CA PRO A 23 -19.08 -14.61 -16.69
C PRO A 23 -19.57 -13.49 -15.78
N VAL A 24 -19.64 -13.76 -14.47
CA VAL A 24 -20.04 -12.76 -13.47
C VAL A 24 -18.90 -11.75 -13.37
N PRO A 25 -19.13 -10.47 -13.64
CA PRO A 25 -18.12 -9.44 -13.45
C PRO A 25 -17.72 -9.44 -11.98
N LEU A 26 -16.45 -9.73 -11.71
CA LEU A 26 -15.92 -9.70 -10.35
C LEU A 26 -15.97 -8.25 -9.83
N ALA A 27 -16.48 -8.06 -8.60
CA ALA A 27 -16.43 -6.76 -7.95
C ALA A 27 -14.98 -6.30 -7.82
N ARG A 28 -14.70 -5.06 -8.24
CA ARG A 28 -13.36 -4.46 -8.21
C ARG A 28 -13.26 -3.41 -7.13
N ALA A 29 -12.21 -3.51 -6.31
CA ALA A 29 -11.87 -2.46 -5.37
C ALA A 29 -11.29 -1.27 -6.15
N ARG A 30 -11.93 -0.12 -5.98
CA ARG A 30 -11.42 1.18 -6.43
C ARG A 30 -11.31 2.08 -5.22
N GLY A 31 -10.19 2.78 -5.09
CA GLY A 31 -9.95 3.72 -4.00
C GLY A 31 -9.19 4.94 -4.47
N ARG A 32 -9.62 6.12 -4.03
CA ARG A 32 -8.89 7.37 -4.21
C ARG A 32 -8.79 8.12 -2.90
N LEU A 33 -7.58 8.58 -2.58
CA LEU A 33 -7.31 9.43 -1.44
C LEU A 33 -6.47 10.62 -1.89
N ASP A 34 -6.99 11.83 -1.70
CA ASP A 34 -6.20 13.05 -1.81
C ASP A 34 -6.12 13.72 -0.44
N LEU A 35 -4.90 13.96 0.05
CA LEU A 35 -4.63 14.45 1.40
C LEU A 35 -3.65 15.63 1.33
N GLY A 36 -3.98 16.74 1.98
CA GLY A 36 -3.13 17.93 2.04
C GLY A 36 -2.92 18.42 3.47
N PHE A 37 -1.72 18.90 3.76
CA PHE A 37 -1.39 19.61 5.00
C PHE A 37 -0.99 21.05 4.70
N LYS A 38 -1.36 21.99 5.59
CA LYS A 38 -0.92 23.39 5.55
C LYS A 38 -0.46 23.87 6.91
N ARG A 39 0.27 24.99 6.93
CA ARG A 39 0.57 25.71 8.17
C ARG A 39 -0.59 26.61 8.59
N ARG A 40 -0.84 26.64 9.89
CA ARG A 40 -1.72 27.61 10.56
C ARG A 40 -0.97 28.13 11.79
N GLY A 41 -0.34 29.29 11.65
CA GLY A 41 0.64 29.78 12.63
C GLY A 41 1.85 28.84 12.71
N VAL A 42 2.20 28.40 13.92
CA VAL A 42 3.30 27.44 14.15
C VAL A 42 2.92 25.99 13.89
N GLU A 43 1.62 25.70 13.79
CA GLU A 43 1.06 24.36 13.69
C GLU A 43 0.89 23.89 12.24
N THR A 44 0.98 22.57 12.04
CA THR A 44 0.56 21.92 10.79
C THR A 44 -0.85 21.38 10.96
N VAL A 45 -1.77 21.67 10.04
CA VAL A 45 -3.16 21.22 10.08
C VAL A 45 -3.58 20.57 8.78
N LEU A 46 -4.70 19.86 8.79
CA LEU A 46 -5.32 19.33 7.58
C LEU A 46 -5.76 20.51 6.68
N ASP A 47 -5.45 20.42 5.40
CA ASP A 47 -5.82 21.41 4.39
C ASP A 47 -6.93 20.88 3.47
N ALA A 48 -6.70 19.70 2.90
CA ALA A 48 -7.61 19.05 1.95
C ALA A 48 -7.72 17.56 2.28
N LEU A 49 -8.93 17.02 2.10
CA LEU A 49 -9.20 15.60 2.24
C LEU A 49 -10.30 15.19 1.27
N PHE A 50 -9.94 14.37 0.28
CA PHE A 50 -10.87 13.66 -0.58
C PHE A 50 -10.67 12.15 -0.38
N GLN A 51 -11.77 11.41 -0.26
CA GLN A 51 -11.74 9.96 -0.03
C GLN A 51 -12.88 9.30 -0.80
N GLU A 52 -12.56 8.25 -1.55
CA GLU A 52 -13.52 7.51 -2.34
C GLU A 52 -13.25 6.01 -2.26
N GLY A 53 -14.32 5.21 -2.34
CA GLY A 53 -14.24 3.76 -2.41
C GLY A 53 -13.49 3.16 -1.22
N CYS A 54 -12.53 2.26 -1.48
CA CYS A 54 -11.80 1.57 -0.43
C CYS A 54 -10.71 2.40 0.27
N ALA A 55 -10.33 3.55 -0.27
CA ALA A 55 -9.28 4.38 0.31
C ALA A 55 -9.85 5.29 1.41
N LYS A 56 -9.24 5.26 2.59
CA LYS A 56 -9.58 6.13 3.73
C LYS A 56 -8.33 6.67 4.44
N ALA A 57 -8.50 7.73 5.23
CA ALA A 57 -7.52 8.30 6.12
C ALA A 57 -8.14 8.61 7.48
N ARG A 58 -7.36 8.40 8.55
CA ARG A 58 -7.71 8.78 9.93
C ARG A 58 -6.60 9.64 10.53
N PHE A 59 -6.95 10.47 11.51
CA PHE A 59 -6.06 11.48 12.07
C PHE A 59 -5.96 11.27 13.59
N PRO A 60 -4.94 10.55 14.08
CA PRO A 60 -4.71 10.39 15.51
C PRO A 60 -4.54 11.75 16.20
N ARG A 61 -4.96 11.83 17.47
CA ARG A 61 -4.68 12.99 18.31
C ARG A 61 -3.16 13.15 18.45
N ARG A 62 -2.69 14.38 18.34
CA ARG A 62 -1.27 14.69 18.45
C ARG A 62 -0.86 14.87 19.90
N GLU A 63 0.30 14.34 20.22
CA GLU A 63 1.02 14.70 21.43
C GLU A 63 1.78 16.01 21.22
N ALA A 64 2.06 16.73 22.30
CA ALA A 64 2.83 17.97 22.24
C ALA A 64 4.22 17.71 21.62
N GLY A 65 4.63 18.56 20.68
CA GLY A 65 5.91 18.43 19.97
C GLY A 65 5.94 17.36 18.88
N ALA A 66 4.90 16.54 18.72
CA ALA A 66 4.82 15.55 17.64
C ALA A 66 4.43 16.19 16.30
N PHE A 67 4.85 15.56 15.21
CA PHE A 67 4.39 15.91 13.87
C PHE A 67 2.88 15.69 13.71
N ALA A 68 2.32 16.32 12.67
CA ALA A 68 1.02 15.90 12.18
C ALA A 68 0.98 14.43 11.80
N GLY A 69 -0.17 13.79 11.97
CA GLY A 69 -0.34 12.38 11.62
C GLY A 69 -1.54 12.16 10.72
N ALA A 70 -1.37 11.38 9.67
CA ALA A 70 -2.45 10.69 8.98
C ALA A 70 -2.13 9.21 8.86
N VAL A 71 -3.16 8.39 9.01
CA VAL A 71 -3.09 6.93 8.99
C VAL A 71 -3.96 6.45 7.83
N LEU A 72 -3.34 5.81 6.84
CA LEU A 72 -3.95 5.38 5.58
C LEU A 72 -4.56 3.99 5.66
N LEU A 73 -5.81 3.86 5.23
CA LEU A 73 -6.56 2.61 5.23
C LEU A 73 -7.01 2.20 3.83
N ASN A 74 -6.90 0.91 3.57
CA ASN A 74 -7.60 0.22 2.51
C ASN A 74 -8.69 -0.67 3.14
N THR A 75 -9.96 -0.34 2.94
CA THR A 75 -11.09 -1.07 3.52
C THR A 75 -11.48 -2.31 2.72
N ALA A 76 -10.83 -2.59 1.59
CA ALA A 76 -11.03 -3.83 0.82
C ALA A 76 -10.32 -5.05 1.46
N GLY A 77 -9.41 -4.84 2.42
CA GLY A 77 -8.63 -5.90 3.07
C GLY A 77 -7.44 -6.43 2.26
N GLY A 78 -7.31 -5.95 1.02
CA GLY A 78 -6.22 -6.13 0.07
C GLY A 78 -6.73 -5.88 -1.36
N LEU A 79 -5.87 -6.06 -2.35
CA LEU A 79 -6.17 -5.87 -3.76
C LEU A 79 -5.98 -7.18 -4.54
N THR A 80 -6.80 -7.39 -5.55
CA THR A 80 -6.65 -8.47 -6.54
C THR A 80 -6.53 -7.91 -7.95
N GLY A 81 -6.31 -8.78 -8.93
CA GLY A 81 -6.18 -8.38 -10.33
C GLY A 81 -7.34 -7.50 -10.82
N GLY A 82 -7.00 -6.34 -11.39
CA GLY A 82 -7.95 -5.35 -11.88
C GLY A 82 -8.38 -4.28 -10.87
N ASP A 83 -8.00 -4.41 -9.60
CA ASP A 83 -8.25 -3.39 -8.57
C ASP A 83 -7.31 -2.20 -8.70
N ARG A 84 -7.76 -1.03 -8.24
CA ARG A 84 -7.05 0.24 -8.40
C ARG A 84 -7.08 1.09 -7.15
N LEU A 85 -5.91 1.53 -6.72
CA LEU A 85 -5.73 2.45 -5.60
C LEU A 85 -4.91 3.66 -6.06
N SER A 86 -5.45 4.87 -5.87
CA SER A 86 -4.76 6.13 -6.15
C SER A 86 -4.63 6.95 -4.88
N GLN A 87 -3.42 7.45 -4.62
CA GLN A 87 -3.09 8.21 -3.44
C GLN A 87 -2.31 9.46 -3.85
N ALA A 88 -2.80 10.63 -3.47
CA ALA A 88 -2.08 11.89 -3.59
C ALA A 88 -1.90 12.52 -2.22
N VAL A 89 -0.67 12.84 -1.85
CA VAL A 89 -0.36 13.48 -0.57
C VAL A 89 0.50 14.71 -0.78
N ARG A 90 0.06 15.83 -0.21
CA ARG A 90 0.76 17.10 -0.25
C ARG A 90 1.14 17.58 1.15
N TRP A 91 2.43 17.80 1.35
CA TRP A 91 2.97 18.55 2.47
C TRP A 91 3.17 20.00 2.00
N GLY A 92 2.28 20.90 2.41
CA GLY A 92 2.36 22.32 2.09
C GLY A 92 3.59 23.00 2.71
N GLU A 93 3.86 24.23 2.29
CA GLU A 93 5.06 24.97 2.69
C GLU A 93 5.25 25.02 4.22
N GLY A 94 6.47 24.73 4.68
CA GLY A 94 6.84 24.77 6.09
C GLY A 94 6.12 23.77 7.00
N THR A 95 5.34 22.82 6.45
CA THR A 95 4.62 21.83 7.26
C THR A 95 5.53 20.73 7.81
N ALA A 96 5.09 20.07 8.88
CA ALA A 96 5.73 18.85 9.38
C ALA A 96 4.68 17.78 9.66
N ALA A 97 4.68 16.71 8.87
CA ALA A 97 3.67 15.66 8.95
C ALA A 97 4.21 14.27 8.59
N THR A 98 3.68 13.28 9.29
CA THR A 98 3.85 11.85 9.06
C THR A 98 2.57 11.27 8.47
N VAL A 99 2.71 10.53 7.38
CA VAL A 99 1.65 9.74 6.78
C VAL A 99 2.09 8.29 6.83
N ALA A 100 1.32 7.45 7.52
CA ALA A 100 1.67 6.06 7.76
C ALA A 100 0.51 5.12 7.42
N GLY A 101 0.78 3.82 7.29
CA GLY A 101 -0.27 2.79 7.21
C GLY A 101 -0.49 2.10 8.56
N GLN A 102 -1.71 1.63 8.84
CA GLN A 102 -1.96 0.75 10.02
C GLN A 102 -1.84 -0.74 9.70
N ALA A 103 -2.04 -1.14 8.45
CA ALA A 103 -2.12 -2.53 8.05
C ALA A 103 -1.31 -2.75 6.78
N ALA A 104 -0.72 -3.93 6.68
CA ALA A 104 -0.05 -4.37 5.47
C ALA A 104 -1.04 -4.37 4.30
N GLU A 105 -0.62 -3.81 3.17
CA GLU A 105 -1.35 -3.94 1.92
C GLU A 105 -1.16 -5.36 1.39
N ARG A 106 -2.23 -6.07 1.04
CA ARG A 106 -2.14 -7.47 0.60
C ARG A 106 -2.48 -7.54 -0.87
N ILE A 107 -1.59 -8.12 -1.67
CA ILE A 107 -1.88 -8.39 -3.07
C ILE A 107 -2.17 -9.87 -3.22
N TYR A 108 -3.44 -10.18 -3.46
CA TYR A 108 -3.92 -11.53 -3.65
C TYR A 108 -3.57 -12.10 -5.02
N ARG A 109 -3.79 -13.40 -5.19
CA ARG A 109 -3.69 -14.09 -6.47
C ARG A 109 -4.50 -13.35 -7.54
N SER A 110 -3.86 -13.03 -8.65
CA SER A 110 -4.55 -12.55 -9.84
C SER A 110 -4.99 -13.72 -10.74
N LEU A 111 -6.14 -13.55 -11.38
CA LEU A 111 -6.67 -14.43 -12.43
C LEU A 111 -6.43 -13.87 -13.85
N GLY A 112 -5.80 -12.70 -13.96
CA GLY A 112 -5.58 -12.00 -15.23
C GLY A 112 -4.76 -10.74 -15.00
N ASP A 113 -5.43 -9.59 -14.96
CA ASP A 113 -4.82 -8.26 -14.81
C ASP A 113 -3.99 -8.08 -13.53
N ALA A 114 -3.08 -7.11 -13.52
CA ALA A 114 -2.43 -6.67 -12.29
C ALA A 114 -3.37 -5.81 -11.44
N ALA A 115 -3.19 -5.84 -10.12
CA ALA A 115 -3.64 -4.75 -9.25
C ALA A 115 -2.78 -3.51 -9.53
N GLN A 116 -3.34 -2.31 -9.36
CA GLN A 116 -2.63 -1.06 -9.63
C GLN A 116 -2.63 -0.14 -8.43
N ILE A 117 -1.44 0.37 -8.07
CA ILE A 117 -1.27 1.37 -7.01
C ILE A 117 -0.50 2.56 -7.57
N GLU A 118 -1.13 3.73 -7.58
CA GLU A 118 -0.49 4.99 -7.95
C GLU A 118 -0.36 5.90 -6.73
N THR A 119 0.86 6.29 -6.41
CA THR A 119 1.15 7.19 -5.29
C THR A 119 1.88 8.42 -5.77
N ARG A 120 1.31 9.60 -5.52
CA ARG A 120 1.90 10.91 -5.83
C ARG A 120 2.14 11.69 -4.55
N LEU A 121 3.40 11.96 -4.25
CA LEU A 121 3.83 12.70 -3.07
C LEU A 121 4.41 14.05 -3.52
N THR A 122 3.91 15.14 -2.96
CA THR A 122 4.44 16.49 -3.20
C THR A 122 4.88 17.12 -1.89
N VAL A 123 6.13 17.53 -1.82
CA VAL A 123 6.72 18.18 -0.63
C VAL A 123 7.18 19.56 -1.02
N GLU A 124 6.45 20.57 -0.55
CA GLU A 124 6.71 21.99 -0.84
C GLU A 124 7.91 22.53 -0.01
N PRO A 125 8.46 23.71 -0.38
CA PRO A 125 9.60 24.29 0.33
C PRO A 125 9.41 24.40 1.85
N GLY A 126 10.51 24.18 2.59
CA GLY A 126 10.55 24.19 4.05
C GLY A 126 9.79 23.05 4.74
N ALA A 127 9.09 22.17 4.00
CA ALA A 127 8.31 21.10 4.60
C ALA A 127 9.18 19.90 5.01
N VAL A 128 8.77 19.21 6.07
CA VAL A 128 9.35 17.96 6.55
C VAL A 128 8.29 16.87 6.46
N ALA A 129 8.50 15.93 5.55
CA ALA A 129 7.56 14.88 5.19
C ALA A 129 8.08 13.49 5.57
N GLU A 130 7.26 12.72 6.28
CA GLU A 130 7.51 11.29 6.50
C GLU A 130 6.41 10.46 5.80
N TRP A 131 6.81 9.60 4.86
CA TRP A 131 5.96 8.62 4.17
C TRP A 131 6.32 7.21 4.62
N LEU A 132 5.53 6.66 5.53
CA LEU A 132 5.80 5.40 6.23
C LEU A 132 4.63 4.42 6.08
N PRO A 133 4.22 4.06 4.84
CA PRO A 133 3.23 2.99 4.65
C PRO A 133 3.73 1.68 5.26
N GLN A 134 2.80 0.78 5.59
CA GLN A 134 3.18 -0.58 5.97
C GLN A 134 3.66 -1.38 4.77
N GLU A 135 4.26 -2.53 5.05
CA GLU A 135 4.66 -3.47 4.02
C GLU A 135 3.51 -3.84 3.08
N THR A 136 3.86 -4.06 1.82
CA THR A 136 3.00 -4.75 0.86
C THR A 136 3.37 -6.23 0.84
N ILE A 137 2.42 -7.10 1.14
CA ILE A 137 2.59 -8.56 1.12
C ILE A 137 2.05 -9.10 -0.20
N LEU A 138 2.93 -9.72 -1.00
CA LEU A 138 2.59 -10.35 -2.27
C LEU A 138 2.33 -11.84 -2.06
N PHE A 139 1.11 -12.32 -2.33
CA PHE A 139 0.77 -13.74 -2.21
C PHE A 139 1.24 -14.53 -3.44
N ASP A 140 1.17 -15.86 -3.37
CA ASP A 140 1.43 -16.69 -4.55
C ASP A 140 0.50 -16.31 -5.72
N ARG A 141 1.10 -16.16 -6.91
CA ARG A 141 0.43 -15.68 -8.14
C ARG A 141 -0.11 -14.25 -8.07
N ALA A 142 0.39 -13.43 -7.15
CA ALA A 142 0.10 -12.00 -7.16
C ALA A 142 0.66 -11.30 -8.40
N ARG A 143 -0.08 -10.32 -8.91
CA ARG A 143 0.35 -9.42 -9.98
C ARG A 143 0.09 -7.98 -9.55
N LEU A 144 1.15 -7.18 -9.40
CA LEU A 144 1.09 -5.78 -9.00
C LEU A 144 1.87 -4.92 -10.00
N ASP A 145 1.25 -3.85 -10.47
CA ASP A 145 1.96 -2.69 -11.03
C ASP A 145 1.78 -1.51 -10.08
N ARG A 146 2.89 -0.93 -9.61
CA ARG A 146 2.89 0.22 -8.72
C ARG A 146 3.81 1.31 -9.22
N ASP A 147 3.36 2.55 -9.07
CA ASP A 147 4.14 3.73 -9.41
C ASP A 147 4.11 4.72 -8.26
N LEU A 148 5.31 5.08 -7.78
CA LEU A 148 5.52 6.10 -6.76
C LEU A 148 6.23 7.30 -7.39
N ARG A 149 5.59 8.46 -7.34
CA ARG A 149 6.17 9.72 -7.80
C ARG A 149 6.36 10.66 -6.62
N ILE A 150 7.58 11.17 -6.45
CA ILE A 150 7.94 12.07 -5.35
C ILE A 150 8.47 13.39 -5.91
N GLU A 151 7.70 14.45 -5.77
CA GLU A 151 8.12 15.81 -6.14
C GLU A 151 8.63 16.54 -4.89
N LEU A 152 9.95 16.77 -4.81
CA LEU A 152 10.57 17.58 -3.76
C LEU A 152 10.92 18.95 -4.31
N ARG A 153 10.52 20.01 -3.60
CA ARG A 153 10.71 21.40 -4.01
C ARG A 153 11.53 22.19 -3.01
N GLY A 154 12.42 23.05 -3.50
CA GLY A 154 13.26 23.91 -2.66
C GLY A 154 14.10 23.12 -1.66
N ASP A 155 14.06 23.53 -0.40
CA ASP A 155 14.76 22.94 0.75
C ASP A 155 13.93 21.89 1.51
N ALA A 156 12.92 21.31 0.86
CA ALA A 156 12.09 20.23 1.39
C ALA A 156 12.90 19.04 1.90
N ARG A 157 12.40 18.40 2.97
CA ARG A 157 13.00 17.22 3.59
C ARG A 157 12.00 16.07 3.57
N PHE A 158 12.47 14.90 3.14
CA PHE A 158 11.61 13.73 2.95
C PHE A 158 12.28 12.46 3.49
N LEU A 159 11.53 11.70 4.26
CA LEU A 159 11.84 10.33 4.67
C LEU A 159 10.74 9.41 4.14
N GLY A 160 11.11 8.44 3.30
CA GLY A 160 10.17 7.46 2.74
C GLY A 160 10.67 6.03 2.93
N VAL A 161 9.79 5.13 3.33
CA VAL A 161 10.08 3.69 3.42
C VAL A 161 8.95 2.88 2.82
N GLU A 162 9.24 2.05 1.81
CA GLU A 162 8.31 1.07 1.26
C GLU A 162 8.93 -0.31 1.29
N ALA A 163 8.28 -1.26 1.95
CA ALA A 163 8.74 -2.64 2.08
C ALA A 163 7.84 -3.58 1.27
N ILE A 164 8.45 -4.56 0.60
CA ILE A 164 7.76 -5.68 -0.04
C ILE A 164 8.10 -6.96 0.74
N VAL A 165 7.07 -7.72 1.07
CA VAL A 165 7.17 -9.04 1.71
C VAL A 165 6.55 -10.07 0.78
N PHE A 166 7.21 -11.22 0.61
CA PHE A 166 6.70 -12.31 -0.22
C PHE A 166 6.04 -13.37 0.65
N GLY A 167 4.73 -13.50 0.48
CA GLY A 167 3.89 -14.49 1.13
C GLY A 167 3.78 -14.31 2.64
N ARG A 168 2.97 -15.17 3.26
CA ARG A 168 2.82 -15.28 4.71
C ARG A 168 3.56 -16.53 5.17
N ALA A 169 4.88 -16.40 5.32
CA ALA A 169 5.74 -17.51 5.71
C ALA A 169 5.28 -18.19 7.01
N ALA A 170 4.85 -17.41 8.01
CA ALA A 170 4.30 -17.93 9.27
C ALA A 170 2.99 -18.74 9.10
N MET A 171 2.30 -18.60 7.97
CA MET A 171 1.10 -19.38 7.60
C MET A 171 1.41 -20.50 6.60
N GLY A 172 2.69 -20.83 6.39
CA GLY A 172 3.11 -21.89 5.47
C GLY A 172 3.02 -21.54 3.97
N GLU A 173 2.76 -20.28 3.63
CA GLU A 173 2.67 -19.86 2.23
C GLU A 173 4.05 -19.87 1.57
N THR A 174 4.15 -20.51 0.40
CA THR A 174 5.31 -20.43 -0.48
C THR A 174 4.91 -19.68 -1.75
N VAL A 175 5.52 -18.52 -1.97
CA VAL A 175 5.35 -17.78 -3.23
C VAL A 175 6.20 -18.45 -4.30
N ARG A 176 5.53 -19.07 -5.28
CA ARG A 176 6.18 -19.79 -6.38
C ARG A 176 6.27 -18.95 -7.65
N GLN A 177 5.27 -18.11 -7.88
CA GLN A 177 5.20 -17.29 -9.08
C GLN A 177 4.43 -15.98 -8.87
N GLY A 178 4.64 -15.01 -9.76
CA GLY A 178 4.01 -13.69 -9.69
C GLY A 178 4.83 -12.60 -10.38
N THR A 179 4.29 -11.38 -10.41
CA THR A 179 4.92 -10.24 -11.07
C THR A 179 4.77 -8.95 -10.25
N LEU A 180 5.85 -8.19 -10.14
CA LEU A 180 5.87 -6.84 -9.59
C LEU A 180 6.50 -5.89 -10.61
N GLY A 181 5.70 -5.00 -11.20
CA GLY A 181 6.19 -3.77 -11.81
C GLY A 181 6.24 -2.68 -10.75
N ALA A 182 7.39 -2.09 -10.50
CA ALA A 182 7.55 -0.98 -9.56
C ALA A 182 8.32 0.17 -10.21
N GLY A 183 7.66 1.32 -10.39
CA GLY A 183 8.28 2.58 -10.78
C GLY A 183 8.50 3.48 -9.58
N VAL A 184 9.68 4.08 -9.49
CA VAL A 184 9.91 5.25 -8.63
C VAL A 184 10.44 6.38 -9.50
N ASP A 185 9.69 7.47 -9.58
CA ASP A 185 10.13 8.71 -10.20
C ASP A 185 10.30 9.80 -9.16
N ARG A 186 11.43 10.51 -9.25
CA ARG A 186 11.76 11.61 -8.36
C ARG A 186 12.19 12.82 -9.20
N PRO A 187 11.24 13.58 -9.75
CA PRO A 187 11.56 14.83 -10.41
C PRO A 187 12.16 15.79 -9.38
N VAL A 188 13.35 16.30 -9.69
CA VAL A 188 13.97 17.39 -8.91
C VAL A 188 13.58 18.69 -9.60
N ALA A 189 12.83 19.55 -8.91
CA ALA A 189 12.57 20.90 -9.39
C ALA A 189 13.88 21.70 -9.34
N ARG A 190 14.34 22.23 -10.49
CA ARG A 190 15.51 23.12 -10.59
C ARG A 190 15.03 24.48 -11.10
N GLY A 191 14.91 25.48 -10.21
CA GLY A 191 14.38 26.80 -10.57
C GLY A 191 12.93 26.76 -11.06
N ALA A 192 12.51 27.74 -11.87
CA ALA A 192 11.16 27.85 -12.44
C ALA A 192 10.80 26.74 -13.47
N GLY A 193 11.66 25.72 -13.64
CA GLY A 193 11.46 24.60 -14.56
C GLY A 193 11.45 23.23 -13.85
N ARG A 194 10.70 22.27 -14.44
CA ARG A 194 10.78 20.86 -14.06
C ARG A 194 12.08 20.27 -14.60
N GLY A 195 12.98 19.81 -13.72
CA GLY A 195 14.16 19.05 -14.13
C GLY A 195 13.79 17.60 -14.48
N ALA A 196 14.61 16.96 -15.33
CA ALA A 196 14.47 15.53 -15.62
C ALA A 196 14.68 14.70 -14.33
N GLY A 197 13.67 13.93 -13.94
CA GLY A 197 13.76 12.98 -12.84
C GLY A 197 14.60 11.75 -13.23
N SER A 198 15.23 11.10 -12.26
CA SER A 198 15.83 9.78 -12.46
C SER A 198 14.79 8.69 -12.20
N GLY A 199 13.81 8.60 -13.11
CA GLY A 199 12.82 7.54 -13.08
C GLY A 199 13.49 6.17 -13.21
N ARG A 200 13.28 5.29 -12.22
CA ARG A 200 13.69 3.88 -12.30
C ARG A 200 12.47 3.00 -12.19
N ARG A 201 12.13 2.33 -13.29
CA ARG A 201 11.14 1.26 -13.30
C ARG A 201 11.85 -0.07 -13.25
N GLN A 202 11.51 -0.89 -12.28
CA GLN A 202 11.97 -2.26 -12.15
C GLN A 202 10.79 -3.18 -12.39
N ARG A 203 10.98 -4.20 -13.23
CA ARG A 203 10.04 -5.31 -13.35
C ARG A 203 10.72 -6.53 -12.77
N LEU A 204 10.11 -7.09 -11.75
CA LEU A 204 10.51 -8.35 -11.14
C LEU A 204 9.45 -9.39 -11.51
N GLU A 205 9.91 -10.45 -12.16
CA GLU A 205 9.10 -11.62 -12.47
C GLU A 205 9.77 -12.81 -11.79
N TRP A 206 8.97 -13.65 -11.16
CA TRP A 206 9.44 -14.91 -10.59
C TRP A 206 8.64 -16.04 -11.23
N PRO A 207 9.23 -16.81 -12.17
CA PRO A 207 8.56 -17.94 -12.80
C PRO A 207 8.51 -19.15 -11.86
N SER A 208 7.54 -20.03 -12.09
CA SER A 208 7.40 -21.29 -11.34
C SER A 208 8.66 -22.15 -11.45
N GLY A 209 9.26 -22.49 -10.31
CA GLY A 209 10.45 -23.35 -10.24
C GLY A 209 11.67 -22.71 -9.57
N CYS A 210 11.64 -21.40 -9.30
CA CYS A 210 12.65 -20.72 -8.49
C CYS A 210 12.12 -20.53 -7.06
N PRO A 211 12.33 -21.49 -6.14
CA PRO A 211 11.90 -21.30 -4.76
C PRO A 211 12.66 -20.11 -4.18
N LEU A 212 11.95 -19.04 -3.85
CA LEU A 212 12.42 -18.00 -2.91
C LEU A 212 12.46 -18.62 -1.50
N ARG A 213 13.22 -19.72 -1.31
CA ARG A 213 13.58 -20.28 -0.01
C ARG A 213 14.75 -19.49 0.54
N ARG A 214 14.48 -18.23 0.85
CA ARG A 214 15.13 -17.44 1.89
C ARG A 214 14.37 -16.13 1.91
N ALA A 215 13.91 -15.76 3.11
CA ALA A 215 13.42 -14.43 3.43
C ALA A 215 14.55 -13.41 3.19
N GLY A 216 14.82 -13.10 1.92
CA GLY A 216 15.75 -12.09 1.49
C GLY A 216 14.97 -10.81 1.36
N ARG A 217 15.11 -9.90 2.32
CA ARG A 217 14.64 -8.53 2.21
C ARG A 217 15.10 -7.99 0.86
N CYS A 218 14.20 -7.81 -0.11
CA CYS A 218 14.50 -6.95 -1.24
C CYS A 218 14.71 -5.55 -0.64
N ARG A 219 15.93 -5.05 -0.69
CA ARG A 219 16.25 -3.71 -0.19
C ARG A 219 15.31 -2.73 -0.87
N ALA A 220 14.47 -2.10 -0.05
CA ALA A 220 13.80 -0.87 -0.42
C ALA A 220 14.82 0.07 -1.04
N ALA A 221 14.43 0.81 -2.07
CA ALA A 221 15.13 2.04 -2.44
C ALA A 221 14.96 3.03 -1.27
N ALA A 222 15.73 2.84 -0.20
CA ALA A 222 15.89 3.82 0.85
C ALA A 222 16.76 4.91 0.25
N GLY A 223 16.13 5.94 -0.32
CA GLY A 223 16.80 7.21 -0.57
C GLY A 223 17.06 7.88 0.78
N SER A 224 18.08 7.43 1.51
CA SER A 224 18.55 8.15 2.69
C SER A 224 19.34 9.37 2.25
N HIS A 225 18.67 10.51 2.07
CA HIS A 225 19.32 11.76 2.43
C HIS A 225 19.34 11.81 3.97
N LEU A 226 20.29 11.07 4.55
CA LEU A 226 20.62 11.12 5.97
C LEU A 226 21.30 12.47 6.24
N GLY A 227 20.48 13.52 6.27
CA GLY A 227 20.90 14.90 6.48
C GLY A 227 19.74 15.79 6.95
N ALA A 228 18.60 15.22 7.35
CA ALA A 228 17.50 15.97 7.92
C ALA A 228 17.87 16.42 9.34
N ARG A 229 18.44 17.62 9.49
CA ARG A 229 18.49 18.31 10.80
C ARG A 229 17.07 18.68 11.21
N TYR A 230 16.37 17.82 11.96
CA TYR A 230 15.02 18.12 12.44
C TYR A 230 14.99 19.44 13.25
N PRO A 231 13.91 20.24 13.14
CA PRO A 231 13.75 21.40 14.01
C PRO A 231 13.78 20.97 15.48
N ALA A 232 14.49 21.73 16.31
CA ALA A 232 14.68 21.43 17.73
C ALA A 232 13.33 21.25 18.45
N GLY A 233 13.21 20.21 19.27
CA GLY A 233 12.01 19.92 20.06
C GLY A 233 10.88 19.21 19.31
N ARG A 234 11.07 18.75 18.06
CA ARG A 234 10.10 17.88 17.37
C ARG A 234 10.62 16.47 17.16
N THR A 235 9.83 15.47 17.57
CA THR A 235 10.20 14.06 17.48
C THR A 235 9.65 13.44 16.18
N PRO A 236 10.51 12.90 15.30
CA PRO A 236 10.05 12.19 14.10
C PRO A 236 9.33 10.88 14.46
N ALA A 237 8.35 10.47 13.65
CA ALA A 237 7.67 9.19 13.87
C ALA A 237 8.61 8.00 13.61
N ALA A 238 9.69 8.18 12.84
CA ALA A 238 10.74 7.16 12.65
C ALA A 238 11.31 6.62 13.98
N ALA A 239 11.45 7.47 15.00
CA ALA A 239 11.90 7.05 16.34
C ALA A 239 10.84 6.17 17.06
N ARG A 240 9.56 6.36 16.76
CA ARG A 240 8.43 5.64 17.36
C ARG A 240 8.06 4.35 16.61
N LEU A 241 8.25 4.32 15.29
CA LEU A 241 8.06 3.12 14.47
C LEU A 241 9.07 2.01 14.78
N ALA A 242 10.29 2.35 15.19
CA ALA A 242 11.27 1.37 15.68
C ALA A 242 10.78 0.67 16.96
N MET A 243 10.08 1.39 17.85
CA MET A 243 9.46 0.82 19.05
C MET A 243 8.23 -0.04 18.74
N LEU A 244 7.36 0.38 17.82
CA LEU A 244 6.16 -0.38 17.45
C LEU A 244 6.48 -1.66 16.64
N LYS A 245 7.56 -1.65 15.85
CA LYS A 245 8.01 -2.85 15.12
C LYS A 245 8.63 -3.89 16.05
N LYS A 246 9.39 -3.47 17.07
CA LYS A 246 10.00 -4.37 18.06
C LYS A 246 8.97 -5.21 18.82
N HIS A 247 7.83 -4.63 19.17
CA HIS A 247 6.77 -5.36 19.89
C HIS A 247 6.05 -6.45 19.08
N ARG A 248 6.20 -6.51 17.75
CA ARG A 248 5.57 -7.52 16.90
C ARG A 248 6.49 -8.68 16.51
N GLU A 249 7.80 -8.52 16.67
CA GLU A 249 8.80 -9.57 16.38
C GLU A 249 9.08 -10.46 17.60
N ASP A 250 8.69 -10.05 18.80
CA ASP A 250 8.95 -10.76 20.07
C ASP A 250 7.77 -11.62 20.59
N THR A 251 6.78 -11.95 19.75
CA THR A 251 5.73 -12.93 20.14
C THR A 251 5.93 -14.23 19.36
N PRO A 252 6.16 -15.37 20.05
CA PRO A 252 6.46 -16.66 19.41
C PRO A 252 5.31 -17.22 18.57
#